data_AF-A0A2U3F5G2-F1
#
_entry.id   AF-A0A2U3F5G2-F1
#
_cell.length_a   1.000
_cell.length_b   1.000
_cell.length_c   1.000
_cell.angle_alpha   90.00
_cell.angle_beta   90.00
_cell.angle_gamma   90.00
#
_symmetry.space_group_name_H-M   'P 1'
#
loop_
_entity.id
_entity.type
_entity.pdbx_description
1 polymer ?
#
loop_
_entity_poly.entity_id
_entity_poly.type
_entity_poly.pdbx_seq_one_letter_code
_entity_poly.pdbx_strand_id
1 'polypeptide(L)'
;MGVDGRQSAGYIFNPIVQTITLMPDSPSLEVFSNWINAMDAIREILNCTANISLPAIGKKYTLSNGILVNYKPIPDVKKVMQAVPFKISWERVVGENI
;
A
#
# COMPACT_ATOMS: atom_id res chain seq x y z
N MET A 1 30.30 7.07 -15.99
CA MET A 1 30.90 8.33 -15.50
C MET A 1 31.19 9.19 -16.73
N GLY A 2 30.33 10.16 -17.03
CA GLY A 2 30.50 11.05 -18.18
C GLY A 2 31.24 12.32 -17.77
N VAL A 3 32.06 12.82 -18.69
CA VAL A 3 33.02 13.94 -18.57
C VAL A 3 32.37 15.33 -18.38
N ASP A 4 31.25 15.42 -17.67
CA ASP A 4 30.50 16.69 -17.49
C ASP A 4 30.02 16.92 -16.06
N GLY A 5 30.62 16.25 -15.07
CA GLY A 5 30.41 16.55 -13.64
C GLY A 5 28.99 16.35 -13.09
N ARG A 6 28.01 16.03 -13.93
CA ARG A 6 26.65 15.72 -13.52
C ARG A 6 26.56 14.22 -13.29
N GLN A 7 26.24 13.86 -12.06
CA GLN A 7 25.75 12.52 -11.79
C GLN A 7 24.48 12.34 -12.64
N SER A 8 24.52 11.49 -13.66
CA SER A 8 23.30 10.84 -14.18
C SER A 8 22.80 9.92 -13.07
N ALA A 9 22.31 10.52 -11.99
CA ALA A 9 21.51 9.85 -10.99
C ALA A 9 20.17 9.59 -11.67
N GLY A 10 20.08 8.48 -12.42
CA GLY A 10 18.78 7.90 -12.72
C GLY A 10 18.12 7.67 -11.37
N TYR A 11 17.05 8.42 -11.08
CA TYR A 11 16.28 8.21 -9.87
C TYR A 11 15.68 6.79 -9.96
N ILE A 12 16.28 5.84 -9.25
CA ILE A 12 15.79 4.48 -9.19
C ILE A 12 14.53 4.52 -8.32
N PHE A 13 13.36 4.42 -8.95
CA PHE A 13 12.10 4.24 -8.26
C PHE A 13 12.10 2.87 -7.60
N ASN A 14 12.53 2.81 -6.34
CA ASN A 14 12.34 1.62 -5.53
C ASN A 14 10.89 1.65 -5.02
N PRO A 15 10.06 0.66 -5.38
CA PRO A 15 8.69 0.59 -4.87
C PRO A 15 8.69 0.56 -3.34
N ILE A 16 7.89 1.44 -2.73
CA ILE A 16 7.76 1.51 -1.28
C ILE A 16 6.75 0.45 -0.85
N VAL A 17 7.25 -0.71 -0.44
CA VAL A 17 6.40 -1.82 0.03
C VAL A 17 5.99 -1.58 1.48
N GLN A 18 4.69 -1.42 1.70
CA GLN A 18 4.08 -1.29 3.01
C GLN A 18 3.25 -2.54 3.33
N THR A 19 3.50 -3.11 4.51
CA THR A 19 2.66 -4.19 5.04
C THR A 19 1.62 -3.58 5.98
N ILE A 20 0.35 -3.75 5.65
CA ILE A 20 -0.79 -3.31 6.45
C ILE A 20 -1.45 -4.54 7.05
N THR A 21 -1.43 -4.66 8.37
CA THR A 21 -2.10 -5.74 9.09
C THR A 21 -3.44 -5.24 9.61
N LEU A 22 -4.53 -5.77 9.06
CA LEU A 22 -5.88 -5.42 9.51
C LEU A 22 -6.45 -6.51 10.40
N MET A 23 -7.14 -6.10 11.45
CA MET A 23 -7.94 -7.01 12.27
C MET A 23 -9.24 -7.37 11.53
N PRO A 24 -9.78 -8.59 11.73
CA PRO A 24 -10.96 -9.08 11.03
C PRO A 24 -12.25 -8.30 11.34
N ASP A 25 -12.32 -7.61 12.46
CA ASP A 25 -13.43 -6.75 12.88
C ASP A 25 -13.34 -5.32 12.32
N SER A 26 -12.28 -5.00 11.56
CA SER A 26 -12.08 -3.65 11.01
C SER A 26 -12.91 -3.43 9.74
N PRO A 27 -13.66 -2.32 9.63
CA PRO A 27 -14.39 -1.97 8.39
C PRO A 27 -13.46 -1.78 7.19
N SER A 28 -12.18 -1.50 7.44
CA SER A 28 -11.16 -1.44 6.39
C SER A 28 -11.02 -2.77 5.65
N LEU A 29 -11.25 -3.91 6.31
CA LEU A 29 -11.16 -5.24 5.69
C LEU A 29 -12.13 -5.39 4.50
N GLU A 30 -13.34 -4.84 4.61
CA GLU A 30 -14.33 -4.87 3.52
C GLU A 30 -13.84 -4.08 2.30
N VAL A 31 -13.19 -2.93 2.51
CA VAL A 31 -12.62 -2.12 1.42
C VAL A 31 -11.56 -2.92 0.66
N PHE A 32 -10.64 -3.58 1.37
CA PHE A 32 -9.61 -4.42 0.76
C PHE A 32 -10.21 -5.64 0.04
N SER A 33 -11.23 -6.26 0.63
CA SER A 33 -11.92 -7.42 0.02
C SER A 33 -12.63 -7.03 -1.27
N ASN A 34 -13.34 -5.89 -1.28
CA ASN A 34 -13.98 -5.37 -2.47
C ASN A 34 -12.98 -4.99 -3.56
N TRP A 35 -11.83 -4.43 -3.19
CA TRP A 35 -10.76 -4.14 -4.14
C TRP A 35 -10.21 -5.41 -4.79
N ILE A 36 -10.00 -6.47 -4.01
CA ILE A 36 -9.59 -7.79 -4.53
C ILE A 36 -10.65 -8.38 -5.47
N ASN A 37 -11.92 -8.37 -5.06
CA ASN A 37 -13.02 -8.88 -5.89
C ASN A 37 -13.14 -8.09 -7.20
N ALA A 38 -12.95 -6.78 -7.16
CA ALA A 38 -12.92 -5.95 -8.35
C ALA A 38 -11.75 -6.29 -9.27
N MET A 39 -10.54 -6.49 -8.73
CA MET A 39 -9.37 -6.92 -9.51
C MET A 39 -9.59 -8.31 -10.14
N ASP A 40 -10.20 -9.25 -9.44
CA ASP A 40 -10.51 -10.58 -9.98
C ASP A 40 -11.58 -10.52 -11.09
N ALA A 41 -12.59 -9.67 -10.91
CA ALA A 41 -13.65 -9.48 -11.89
C ALA A 41 -13.16 -8.85 -13.20
N ILE A 42 -12.29 -7.84 -13.12
CA ILE A 42 -11.76 -7.15 -14.32
C ILE A 42 -10.48 -7.78 -14.87
N ARG A 43 -9.79 -8.62 -14.07
CA ARG A 43 -8.50 -9.24 -14.38
C ARG A 43 -7.36 -8.26 -14.70
N GLU A 44 -7.41 -7.09 -14.09
CA GLU A 44 -6.44 -6.01 -14.25
C GLU A 44 -5.99 -5.48 -12.88
N ILE A 45 -4.82 -4.85 -12.86
CA ILE A 45 -4.27 -4.23 -11.66
C ILE A 45 -5.02 -2.92 -11.43
N LEU A 46 -5.71 -2.83 -10.29
CA LEU A 46 -6.32 -1.59 -9.83
C LEU A 46 -5.34 -0.83 -8.95
N ASN A 47 -4.96 0.36 -9.37
CA ASN A 47 -4.15 1.29 -8.59
C ASN A 47 -5.02 2.05 -7.58
N CYS A 48 -4.49 2.27 -6.38
CA CYS A 48 -5.16 3.02 -5.32
C CYS A 48 -4.36 4.25 -4.89
N THR A 49 -5.07 5.22 -4.32
CA THR A 49 -4.48 6.36 -3.61
C THR A 49 -4.90 6.28 -2.15
N ALA A 50 -3.98 6.50 -1.22
CA ALA A 50 -4.27 6.50 0.20
C ALA A 50 -3.78 7.76 0.89
N ASN A 51 -4.47 8.14 1.96
CA ASN A 51 -4.04 9.20 2.85
C ASN A 51 -3.97 8.64 4.26
N ILE A 52 -2.78 8.68 4.84
CA ILE A 52 -2.56 8.28 6.23
C ILE A 52 -2.34 9.56 7.02
N SER A 53 -3.25 9.84 7.95
CA SER A 53 -3.05 10.92 8.92
C SER A 53 -2.49 10.35 10.21
N LEU A 54 -1.36 10.90 10.67
CA LEU A 54 -0.77 10.61 11.96
C LEU A 54 -0.92 11.85 12.85
N PRO A 55 -2.06 12.02 13.54
CA PRO A 55 -2.32 13.20 14.36
C PRO A 55 -1.32 13.35 15.52
N ALA A 56 -0.74 12.25 16.01
CA ALA A 56 0.24 12.27 17.09
C ALA A 56 1.54 13.03 16.76
N ILE A 57 1.88 13.16 15.46
CA ILE A 57 3.10 13.85 15.00
C ILE A 57 2.78 15.04 14.08
N GLY A 58 1.50 15.39 13.91
CA GLY A 58 1.08 16.46 13.01
C GLY A 58 1.50 16.22 11.55
N LYS A 59 1.50 14.96 11.10
CA LYS A 59 1.90 14.63 9.71
C LYS A 59 0.81 13.90 8.96
N LYS A 60 0.65 14.27 7.70
CA LYS A 60 -0.16 13.58 6.71
C LYS A 60 0.76 12.94 5.68
N TYR A 61 0.49 11.71 5.31
CA TYR A 61 1.15 11.04 4.21
C TYR A 61 0.14 10.79 3.11
N THR A 62 0.41 11.32 1.92
CA THR A 62 -0.33 11.03 0.70
C THR A 62 0.45 9.99 -0.08
N LEU A 63 -0.14 8.82 -0.27
CA LEU A 63 0.40 7.70 -1.01
C LEU A 63 -0.34 7.59 -2.34
N SER A 64 0.40 7.48 -3.44
CA SER A 64 -0.14 7.46 -4.80
C SER A 64 0.33 6.22 -5.56
N ASN A 65 -0.51 5.76 -6.49
CA ASN A 65 -0.26 4.59 -7.34
C ASN A 65 0.12 3.35 -6.51
N GLY A 66 -0.70 3.04 -5.51
CA GLY A 66 -0.58 1.82 -4.72
C GLY A 66 -1.10 0.62 -5.47
N ILE A 67 -0.30 -0.44 -5.56
CA ILE A 67 -0.68 -1.72 -6.15
C ILE A 67 -0.71 -2.78 -5.05
N LEU A 68 -1.78 -3.55 -4.98
CA LEU A 68 -1.85 -4.71 -4.09
C LEU A 68 -0.95 -5.82 -4.65
N VAL A 69 0.16 -6.11 -3.97
CA VAL A 69 1.16 -7.09 -4.43
C VAL A 69 0.86 -8.48 -3.87
N ASN A 70 0.36 -8.54 -2.64
CA ASN A 70 0.09 -9.81 -2.00
C ASN A 70 -1.07 -9.66 -1.03
N TYR A 71 -2.02 -10.59 -1.13
CA TYR A 71 -3.08 -10.76 -0.17
C TYR A 71 -3.26 -12.26 0.10
N LYS A 72 -3.67 -12.59 1.32
CA LYS A 72 -4.08 -13.96 1.66
C LYS A 72 -5.61 -14.02 1.53
N PRO A 73 -6.19 -14.69 0.51
CA PRO A 73 -7.65 -14.76 0.31
C PRO A 73 -8.38 -15.41 1.48
N ILE A 74 -7.70 -16.35 2.17
CA ILE A 74 -8.28 -17.12 3.26
C ILE A 74 -7.55 -16.74 4.56
N PRO A 75 -8.21 -16.10 5.53
CA PRO A 75 -7.64 -15.93 6.86
C PRO A 75 -7.35 -17.32 7.44
N ASP A 76 -6.23 -17.44 8.14
CA ASP A 76 -5.84 -18.71 8.76
C ASP A 76 -6.96 -19.15 9.74
N VAL A 77 -7.61 -20.29 9.48
CA VAL A 77 -8.69 -20.81 10.33
C VAL A 77 -8.06 -21.40 11.59
N LYS A 78 -7.73 -20.51 12.52
CA LYS A 78 -7.33 -20.83 13.90
C LYS A 78 -8.48 -20.51 14.84
N LYS A 79 -8.35 -20.95 16.10
CA LYS A 79 -9.35 -20.80 17.18
C LYS A 79 -9.83 -19.35 17.39
N VAL A 80 -9.09 -18.37 16.88
CA VAL A 80 -9.45 -16.94 16.78
C VAL A 80 -9.14 -16.46 15.36
N MET A 81 -10.00 -15.60 14.80
CA MET A 81 -9.74 -14.97 13.50
C MET A 81 -8.46 -14.12 13.61
N GLN A 82 -7.46 -14.42 12.80
CA GLN A 82 -6.16 -13.74 12.85
C GLN A 82 -6.15 -12.48 11.98
N ALA A 83 -5.30 -11.52 12.33
CA ALA A 83 -5.06 -10.34 11.51
C ALA A 83 -4.57 -10.75 10.11
N VAL A 84 -5.15 -10.14 9.07
CA VAL A 84 -4.82 -10.42 7.68
C VAL A 84 -3.76 -9.41 7.22
N PRO A 85 -2.54 -9.86 6.87
CA PRO A 85 -1.52 -8.98 6.31
C PRO A 85 -1.79 -8.74 4.82
N PHE A 86 -1.86 -7.46 4.44
CA PHE A 86 -1.90 -6.99 3.07
C PHE A 86 -0.58 -6.31 2.72
N LYS A 87 -0.02 -6.59 1.56
CA LYS A 87 1.16 -5.88 1.05
C LYS A 87 0.76 -4.98 -0.10
N ILE A 88 1.00 -3.68 0.08
CA ILE A 88 0.81 -2.67 -0.95
C ILE A 88 2.18 -2.14 -1.35
N SER A 89 2.43 -2.03 -2.64
CA SER A 89 3.58 -1.35 -3.19
C SER A 89 3.15 0.02 -3.68
N TRP A 90 3.73 1.08 -3.12
CA TRP A 90 3.47 2.46 -3.52
C TRP A 90 4.56 2.96 -4.46
N GLU A 91 4.14 3.66 -5.51
CA GLU A 91 5.08 4.37 -6.40
C GLU A 91 5.64 5.63 -5.73
N ARG A 92 4.78 6.36 -4.98
CA ARG A 92 5.14 7.64 -4.40
C ARG A 92 4.46 7.86 -3.06
N VAL A 93 5.25 8.32 -2.09
CA VAL A 93 4.78 8.70 -0.75
C VAL A 93 5.26 10.12 -0.46
N VAL A 94 4.34 11.00 -0.11
CA VAL A 94 4.59 12.42 0.19
C VAL A 94 4.12 12.72 1.59
N GLY A 95 5.03 13.16 2.46
CA GLY A 95 4.69 13.68 3.78
C GLY A 95 4.43 15.18 3.71
N GLU A 96 3.32 15.63 4.29
CA GLU A 96 2.96 17.03 4.52
C GLU A 96 2.75 17.25 6.03
N ASN A 97 3.13 18.41 6.55
CA ASN A 97 2.80 18.80 7.93
C ASN A 97 1.36 19.32 7.98
N ILE A 98 0.60 18.89 9.00
CA ILE A 98 -0.73 19.42 9.35
C ILE A 98 -0.57 20.47 10.44
#